data_AF-A0A2T2UC53-F1
#
_entry.id   AF-A0A2T2UC53-F1
#
_cell.length_a   1.000
_cell.length_b   1.000
_cell.length_c   1.000
_cell.angle_alpha   90.00
_cell.angle_beta   90.00
_cell.angle_gamma   90.00
#
_symmetry.space_group_name_H-M   'P 1'
#
loop_
_entity.id
_entity.type
_entity.pdbx_description
1 polymer ?
#
loop_
_entity_poly.entity_id
_entity_poly.type
_entity_poly.pdbx_seq_one_letter_code
_entity_poly.pdbx_strand_id
1 'polypeptide(L)'
;MAHPSESPGTAPDADDEVVAAADVDWDVETDVLVAGAGGTGLVAGLLVVGGSKLLERWRVDDVVGAIPVHAFCGAWGTLAVGLFNAEGFMDWGAIGVQAIGLASAIVWTFPTALMAFLLVRAVMGLRAWTMHEQRGLDFTEHAEIAYPEFQQQLSASE
;
A
#
# COMPACT_ATOMS: atom_id res chain seq x y z
N MET A 1 -72.77 25.77 13.51
CA MET A 1 -71.57 25.69 12.66
C MET A 1 -70.70 26.89 13.04
N ALA A 2 -69.75 26.69 13.94
CA ALA A 2 -68.81 27.70 14.38
C ALA A 2 -67.41 27.18 14.02
N HIS A 3 -66.67 27.93 13.20
CA HIS A 3 -65.29 27.61 12.88
C HIS A 3 -64.43 27.83 14.13
N PRO A 4 -63.51 26.90 14.49
CA PRO A 4 -62.50 27.17 15.49
C PRO A 4 -61.52 28.20 14.93
N SER A 5 -61.25 29.26 15.70
CA SER A 5 -60.17 30.20 15.39
C SER A 5 -58.84 29.48 15.62
N GLU A 6 -58.05 29.28 14.56
CA GLU A 6 -56.67 28.84 14.69
C GLU A 6 -55.86 29.92 15.41
N SER A 7 -55.19 29.55 16.49
CA SER A 7 -54.21 30.42 17.14
C SER A 7 -53.06 30.68 16.18
N PRO A 8 -52.51 31.91 16.10
CA PRO A 8 -51.33 32.17 15.27
C PRO A 8 -50.22 31.21 15.72
N GLY A 9 -49.70 30.41 14.78
CA GLY A 9 -48.52 29.60 15.02
C GLY A 9 -47.40 30.52 15.50
N THR A 10 -46.79 30.17 16.63
CA THR A 10 -45.56 30.79 17.11
C THR A 10 -44.57 30.80 15.96
N ALA A 11 -44.01 31.97 15.65
CA ALA A 11 -42.89 32.05 14.72
C ALA A 11 -41.78 31.10 15.23
N PRO A 12 -41.06 30.38 14.34
CA PRO A 12 -39.93 29.56 14.78
C PRO A 12 -38.99 30.45 15.59
N ASP A 13 -38.70 30.01 16.81
CA ASP A 13 -37.83 30.76 17.70
C ASP A 13 -36.44 30.77 17.05
N ALA A 14 -35.68 31.86 17.15
CA ALA A 14 -34.37 31.97 16.49
C ALA A 14 -33.36 30.88 16.93
N ASP A 15 -33.71 30.15 17.99
CA ASP A 15 -32.98 29.02 18.53
C ASP A 15 -33.23 27.71 17.74
N ASP A 16 -34.30 27.63 16.94
CA ASP A 16 -34.63 26.48 16.08
C ASP A 16 -33.72 26.38 14.83
N GLU A 17 -33.05 27.47 14.44
CA GLU A 17 -32.09 27.48 13.31
C GLU A 17 -30.65 27.14 13.74
N VAL A 18 -30.36 27.17 15.04
CA VAL A 18 -29.03 26.88 15.56
C VAL A 18 -28.93 25.40 15.86
N VAL A 19 -28.54 24.61 14.86
CA VAL A 19 -28.18 23.20 15.04
C VAL A 19 -27.01 23.13 16.01
N ALA A 20 -27.22 22.56 17.20
CA ALA A 20 -26.13 22.41 18.16
C ALA A 20 -25.13 21.39 17.60
N ALA A 21 -23.84 21.55 17.92
CA ALA A 21 -22.81 20.60 17.50
C ALA A 21 -23.07 19.15 17.99
N ALA A 22 -23.92 18.99 19.01
CA ALA A 22 -24.38 17.70 19.51
C ALA A 22 -25.51 17.07 18.67
N ASP A 23 -26.21 17.86 17.86
CA ASP A 23 -27.28 17.42 16.95
C ASP A 23 -26.74 17.10 15.55
N VAL A 24 -25.45 17.36 15.31
CA VAL A 24 -24.75 16.92 14.12
C VAL A 24 -24.47 15.42 14.26
N ASP A 25 -25.16 14.63 13.45
CA ASP A 25 -24.88 13.20 13.30
C ASP A 25 -23.52 13.05 12.59
N TRP A 26 -22.50 12.70 13.36
CA TRP A 26 -21.16 12.44 12.82
C TRP A 26 -21.16 11.04 12.22
N ASP A 27 -21.00 10.95 10.89
CA ASP A 27 -20.83 9.67 10.20
C ASP A 27 -19.42 9.14 10.44
N VAL A 28 -19.27 8.47 11.59
CA VAL A 28 -18.01 7.84 12.02
C VAL A 28 -17.47 6.88 10.96
N GLU A 29 -18.35 6.21 10.20
CA GLU A 29 -17.93 5.26 9.17
C GLU A 29 -17.24 5.98 8.01
N THR A 30 -17.86 7.06 7.50
CA THR A 30 -17.27 7.88 6.44
C THR A 30 -15.99 8.58 6.90
N ASP A 31 -15.96 9.11 8.13
CA ASP A 31 -14.78 9.78 8.67
C ASP A 31 -13.59 8.83 8.84
N VAL A 32 -13.84 7.61 9.34
CA VAL A 32 -12.81 6.57 9.48
C VAL A 32 -12.37 6.06 8.12
N LEU A 33 -13.26 5.94 7.13
CA LEU A 33 -12.91 5.58 5.76
C LEU A 33 -11.98 6.61 5.12
N VAL A 34 -12.29 7.91 5.26
CA VAL A 34 -11.47 9.00 4.69
C VAL A 34 -10.12 9.08 5.40
N ALA A 35 -10.11 9.05 6.73
CA ALA A 35 -8.88 9.04 7.52
C ALA A 35 -8.04 7.79 7.23
N GLY A 36 -8.68 6.63 7.08
CA GLY A 36 -8.04 5.36 6.79
C GLY A 36 -7.43 5.32 5.40
N ALA A 37 -8.15 5.75 4.37
CA ALA A 37 -7.61 5.83 3.01
C ALA A 37 -6.44 6.82 2.94
N GLY A 38 -6.61 8.03 3.47
CA GLY A 38 -5.58 9.06 3.47
C GLY A 38 -4.33 8.68 4.28
N GLY A 39 -4.54 8.20 5.51
CA GLY A 39 -3.46 7.79 6.41
C GLY A 39 -2.70 6.57 5.90
N THR A 40 -3.42 5.57 5.37
CA THR A 40 -2.78 4.38 4.81
C THR A 40 -1.93 4.75 3.59
N GLY A 41 -2.48 5.54 2.66
CA GLY A 41 -1.78 5.96 1.44
C GLY A 41 -0.57 6.86 1.70
N LEU A 42 -0.69 7.84 2.60
CA LEU A 42 0.41 8.76 2.94
C LEU A 42 1.59 8.02 3.54
N VAL A 43 1.32 7.16 4.53
CA VAL A 43 2.39 6.37 5.18
C VAL A 43 2.99 5.36 4.21
N ALA A 44 2.18 4.71 3.35
CA ALA A 44 2.69 3.84 2.29
C ALA A 44 3.62 4.60 1.32
N GLY A 45 3.28 5.83 0.94
CA GLY A 45 4.13 6.68 0.10
C GLY A 45 5.48 6.99 0.75
N LEU A 46 5.51 7.22 2.06
CA LEU A 46 6.78 7.41 2.80
C LEU A 46 7.57 6.10 2.92
N LEU A 47 6.89 4.98 3.17
CA LEU A 47 7.50 3.67 3.31
C LEU A 47 8.14 3.18 2.02
N VAL A 48 7.53 3.39 0.85
CA VAL A 48 8.12 2.97 -0.42
C VAL A 48 9.39 3.76 -0.72
N VAL A 49 9.37 5.10 -0.58
CA VAL A 49 10.55 5.94 -0.84
C VAL A 49 11.66 5.70 0.17
N GLY A 50 11.30 5.66 1.46
CA GLY A 50 12.26 5.39 2.54
C GLY A 50 12.82 3.97 2.46
N GLY A 51 11.97 3.00 2.13
CA GLY A 51 12.32 1.60 1.97
C GLY A 51 13.30 1.37 0.82
N SER A 52 13.06 1.96 -0.36
CA SER A 52 13.99 1.87 -1.49
C SER A 52 15.36 2.43 -1.12
N LYS A 53 15.41 3.62 -0.52
CA LYS A 53 16.68 4.25 -0.07
C LYS A 53 17.39 3.41 1.00
N LEU A 54 16.64 2.74 1.87
CA LEU A 54 17.20 1.85 2.89
C LEU A 54 17.85 0.62 2.25
N LEU A 55 17.18 -0.02 1.29
CA LEU A 55 17.72 -1.18 0.57
C LEU A 55 18.95 -0.81 -0.26
N GLU A 56 18.92 0.32 -0.95
CA GLU A 56 20.09 0.88 -1.65
C GLU A 56 21.26 1.09 -0.69
N ARG A 57 21.01 1.67 0.49
CA ARG A 57 22.03 1.87 1.53
C ARG A 57 22.62 0.54 2.03
N TRP A 58 21.82 -0.51 2.07
CA TRP A 58 22.26 -1.86 2.42
C TRP A 58 22.86 -2.64 1.24
N ARG A 59 22.96 -2.02 0.06
CA ARG A 59 23.42 -2.64 -1.19
C ARG A 59 22.60 -3.87 -1.57
N VAL A 60 21.30 -3.82 -1.26
CA VAL A 60 20.30 -4.78 -1.72
C VAL A 60 19.68 -4.19 -2.98
N ASP A 61 20.00 -4.77 -4.13
CA ASP A 61 19.51 -4.35 -5.44
C ASP A 61 18.13 -4.98 -5.72
N ASP A 62 17.08 -4.27 -5.35
CA ASP A 62 15.69 -4.63 -5.62
C ASP A 62 15.24 -3.97 -6.93
N VAL A 63 15.51 -4.65 -8.04
CA VAL A 63 15.38 -4.14 -9.42
C VAL A 63 14.01 -3.53 -9.77
N VAL A 64 12.93 -3.97 -9.13
CA VAL A 64 11.56 -3.47 -9.38
C VAL A 64 10.94 -2.80 -8.15
N GLY A 65 11.69 -2.69 -7.04
CA GLY A 65 11.15 -2.17 -5.78
C GLY A 65 10.06 -3.05 -5.16
N ALA A 66 10.14 -4.37 -5.35
CA ALA A 66 9.13 -5.30 -4.86
C ALA A 66 9.03 -5.31 -3.33
N ILE A 67 10.15 -5.20 -2.61
CA ILE A 67 10.17 -5.24 -1.13
C ILE A 67 9.53 -3.98 -0.55
N PRO A 68 9.92 -2.74 -0.93
CA PRO A 68 9.27 -1.54 -0.41
C PRO A 68 7.78 -1.48 -0.74
N VAL A 69 7.37 -1.83 -1.96
CA VAL A 69 5.96 -1.78 -2.38
C VAL A 69 5.13 -2.88 -1.73
N HIS A 70 5.54 -4.15 -1.84
CA HIS A 70 4.69 -5.26 -1.43
C HIS A 70 4.90 -5.67 0.02
N ALA A 71 6.15 -5.68 0.51
CA ALA A 71 6.41 -6.09 1.89
C ALA A 71 6.14 -4.94 2.87
N PHE A 72 6.74 -3.76 2.67
CA PHE A 72 6.58 -2.66 3.63
C PHE A 72 5.19 -2.01 3.56
N CYS A 73 4.75 -1.57 2.39
CA CYS A 73 3.41 -0.98 2.27
C CYS A 73 2.31 -2.03 2.48
N GLY A 74 2.52 -3.29 2.08
CA GLY A 74 1.58 -4.37 2.36
C GLY A 74 1.42 -4.63 3.86
N ALA A 75 2.53 -4.78 4.60
CA ALA A 75 2.49 -4.94 6.05
C ALA A 75 1.80 -3.77 6.75
N TRP A 76 2.13 -2.54 6.34
CA TRP A 76 1.48 -1.34 6.85
C TRP A 76 -0.03 -1.34 6.57
N GLY A 77 -0.44 -1.60 5.32
CA GLY A 77 -1.85 -1.66 4.95
C GLY A 77 -2.63 -2.69 5.76
N THR A 78 -2.05 -3.87 6.00
CA THR A 78 -2.66 -4.91 6.85
C THR A 78 -2.86 -4.44 8.30
N LEU A 79 -1.87 -3.77 8.89
CA LEU A 79 -1.98 -3.25 10.25
C LEU A 79 -2.91 -2.04 10.34
N ALA A 80 -2.95 -1.20 9.29
CA ALA A 80 -3.80 -0.03 9.20
C ALA A 80 -5.30 -0.37 9.24
N VAL A 81 -5.71 -1.60 8.86
CA VAL A 81 -7.09 -2.07 8.98
C VAL A 81 -7.60 -1.98 10.43
N GLY A 82 -6.79 -2.40 11.40
CA GLY A 82 -7.18 -2.30 12.81
C GLY A 82 -7.00 -0.88 13.38
N LEU A 83 -6.12 -0.08 12.76
CA LEU A 83 -5.88 1.30 13.15
C LEU A 83 -7.06 2.21 12.81
N PHE A 84 -7.60 2.04 11.61
CA PHE A 84 -8.72 2.78 11.06
C PHE A 84 -9.96 1.90 10.98
N ASN A 85 -10.32 1.25 12.10
CA ASN A 85 -11.52 0.44 12.21
C ASN A 85 -12.73 1.33 12.52
N ALA A 86 -13.81 1.22 11.73
CA ALA A 86 -15.04 1.99 11.90
C ALA A 86 -15.76 1.68 13.22
N GLU A 87 -15.58 0.47 13.75
CA GLU A 87 -16.13 0.07 15.06
C GLU A 87 -15.34 0.67 16.24
N GLY A 88 -14.13 1.18 15.99
CA GLY A 88 -13.29 1.80 16.99
C GLY A 88 -11.90 2.16 16.46
N PHE A 89 -11.56 3.45 16.48
CA PHE A 89 -10.23 3.91 16.13
C PHE A 89 -9.19 3.27 17.06
N MET A 90 -8.07 2.79 16.50
CA MET A 90 -7.01 2.09 17.24
C MET A 90 -7.49 0.82 17.98
N ASP A 91 -8.26 -0.01 17.29
CA ASP A 91 -8.68 -1.31 17.83
C ASP A 91 -7.49 -2.28 17.94
N TRP A 92 -6.94 -2.37 19.15
CA TRP A 92 -5.82 -3.27 19.46
C TRP A 92 -6.15 -4.75 19.25
N GLY A 93 -7.41 -5.15 19.36
CA GLY A 93 -7.86 -6.51 19.06
C GLY A 93 -7.71 -6.81 17.57
N ALA A 94 -8.27 -5.95 16.72
CA ALA A 94 -8.12 -6.07 15.27
C ALA A 94 -6.64 -5.97 14.84
N ILE A 95 -5.87 -5.01 15.37
CA ILE A 95 -4.43 -4.90 15.07
C ILE A 95 -3.70 -6.20 15.44
N GLY A 96 -4.02 -6.80 16.60
CA GLY A 96 -3.45 -8.07 17.03
C GLY A 96 -3.75 -9.22 16.06
N VAL A 97 -5.01 -9.33 15.62
CA VAL A 97 -5.42 -10.34 14.62
C VAL A 97 -4.68 -10.13 13.30
N GLN A 98 -4.61 -8.88 12.82
CA GLN A 98 -3.89 -8.54 11.58
C GLN A 98 -2.38 -8.82 11.68
N ALA A 99 -1.77 -8.55 12.84
CA ALA A 99 -0.36 -8.86 13.08
C ALA A 99 -0.08 -10.37 13.06
N ILE A 100 -0.97 -11.18 13.65
CA ILE A 100 -0.88 -12.65 13.57
C ILE A 100 -1.02 -13.12 12.12
N GLY A 101 -1.97 -12.55 11.37
CA GLY A 101 -2.15 -12.84 9.94
C GLY A 101 -0.90 -12.52 9.12
N LEU A 102 -0.34 -11.32 9.30
CA LEU A 102 0.90 -10.88 8.66
C LEU A 102 2.07 -11.81 9.01
N ALA A 103 2.27 -12.14 10.29
CA ALA A 103 3.32 -13.05 10.72
C ALA A 103 3.14 -14.45 10.13
N SER A 104 1.91 -14.96 10.10
CA SER A 104 1.58 -16.26 9.51
C SER A 104 1.91 -16.28 8.01
N ALA A 105 1.56 -15.21 7.28
CA ALA A 105 1.88 -15.08 5.87
C ALA A 105 3.40 -15.05 5.63
N ILE A 106 4.17 -14.29 6.42
CA ILE A 106 5.64 -14.24 6.30
C ILE A 106 6.26 -15.61 6.59
N VAL A 107 5.86 -16.27 7.69
CA VAL A 107 6.40 -17.57 8.10
C VAL A 107 6.08 -18.66 7.08
N TRP A 108 4.95 -18.57 6.39
CA TRP A 108 4.62 -19.50 5.31
C TRP A 108 5.36 -19.16 4.01
N THR A 109 5.23 -17.92 3.53
CA THR A 109 5.67 -17.51 2.19
C THR A 109 7.19 -17.41 2.06
N PHE A 110 7.88 -16.87 3.06
CA PHE A 110 9.33 -16.67 2.95
C PHE A 110 10.11 -17.99 2.89
N PRO A 111 9.91 -18.97 3.79
CA PRO A 111 10.61 -20.24 3.72
C PRO A 111 10.23 -21.08 2.50
N THR A 112 8.95 -21.06 2.10
CA THR A 112 8.49 -21.82 0.93
C THR A 112 9.06 -21.26 -0.37
N ALA A 113 9.05 -19.93 -0.55
CA ALA A 113 9.67 -19.27 -1.70
C ALA A 113 11.19 -19.46 -1.69
N LEU A 114 11.86 -19.28 -0.54
CA LEU A 114 13.30 -19.51 -0.42
C LEU A 114 13.68 -20.94 -0.80
N MET A 115 12.95 -21.93 -0.28
CA MET A 115 13.16 -23.33 -0.63
C MET A 115 12.97 -23.58 -2.13
N ALA A 116 11.92 -23.02 -2.74
CA ALA A 116 11.68 -23.14 -4.17
C ALA A 116 12.83 -22.53 -5.00
N PHE A 117 13.26 -21.31 -4.69
CA PHE A 117 14.35 -20.65 -5.40
C PHE A 117 15.70 -21.35 -5.19
N LEU A 118 15.98 -21.88 -4.00
CA LEU A 118 17.18 -22.68 -3.74
C LEU A 118 17.16 -24.00 -4.52
N LEU A 119 15.99 -24.64 -4.67
CA LEU A 119 15.83 -25.83 -5.49
C LEU A 119 16.08 -25.53 -6.97
N VAL A 120 15.48 -24.46 -7.50
CA VAL A 120 15.72 -24.00 -8.89
C VAL A 120 17.21 -23.71 -9.09
N ARG A 121 17.83 -23.00 -8.14
CA ARG A 121 19.28 -22.73 -8.15
C ARG A 121 20.11 -24.01 -8.22
N ALA A 122 19.71 -25.06 -7.50
CA ALA A 122 20.45 -26.32 -7.46
C ALA A 122 20.29 -27.17 -8.73
N VAL A 123 19.12 -27.13 -9.37
CA VAL A 123 18.81 -28.00 -10.53
C VAL A 123 19.24 -27.39 -11.86
N MET A 124 18.97 -26.10 -12.08
CA MET A 124 19.18 -25.45 -13.38
C MET A 124 19.95 -24.13 -13.31
N GLY A 125 20.17 -23.60 -12.11
CA GLY A 125 20.73 -22.26 -11.92
C GLY A 125 19.65 -21.19 -11.97
N LEU A 126 19.76 -20.18 -11.09
CA LEU A 126 18.76 -19.10 -10.95
C LEU A 126 19.18 -17.83 -11.69
N ARG A 127 20.48 -17.64 -11.90
CA ARG A 127 21.08 -16.41 -12.43
C ARG A 127 21.75 -16.71 -13.77
N ALA A 128 21.65 -15.77 -14.71
CA ALA A 128 22.26 -15.90 -16.02
C ALA A 128 23.79 -15.92 -15.92
N TRP A 129 24.45 -16.40 -16.97
CA TRP A 129 25.91 -16.43 -17.04
C TRP A 129 26.47 -15.00 -17.07
N THR A 130 27.63 -14.76 -16.44
CA THR A 130 28.21 -13.41 -16.30
C THR A 130 28.35 -12.67 -17.64
N MET A 131 28.77 -13.37 -18.70
CA MET A 131 28.88 -12.78 -20.04
C MET A 131 27.52 -12.44 -20.67
N HIS A 132 26.48 -13.22 -20.35
CA HIS A 132 25.12 -12.95 -20.83
C HIS A 132 24.51 -11.75 -20.10
N GLU A 133 24.73 -11.66 -18.79
CA GLU A 133 24.32 -10.49 -17.99
C GLU A 133 24.97 -9.19 -18.50
N GLN A 134 26.27 -9.22 -18.80
CA GLN A 134 26.98 -8.04 -19.31
C GLN A 134 26.52 -7.61 -20.71
N ARG A 135 26.11 -8.55 -21.56
CA ARG A 135 25.64 -8.28 -22.92
C ARG A 135 24.16 -7.90 -22.98
N GLY A 136 23.40 -8.19 -21.92
CA GLY A 136 21.94 -8.05 -21.86
C GLY A 136 21.21 -9.33 -22.27
N LEU A 137 20.13 -9.65 -21.55
CA LEU A 137 19.33 -10.86 -21.80
C LEU A 137 18.52 -10.77 -23.09
N ASP A 138 18.08 -9.58 -23.50
CA ASP A 138 17.38 -9.37 -24.77
C ASP A 138 18.21 -9.89 -25.95
N PHE A 139 19.51 -9.56 -25.96
CA PHE A 139 20.40 -10.01 -27.03
C PHE A 139 20.77 -11.49 -26.89
N THR A 140 21.10 -11.93 -25.68
CA THR A 140 21.69 -13.27 -25.49
C THR A 140 20.69 -14.41 -25.41
N GLU A 141 19.45 -14.14 -25.01
CA GLU A 141 18.38 -15.14 -24.95
C GLU A 141 17.35 -14.97 -26.07
N HIS A 142 17.11 -13.73 -26.54
CA HIS A 142 16.02 -13.43 -27.47
C HIS A 142 16.50 -12.97 -28.85
N ALA A 143 17.82 -12.81 -29.04
CA ALA A 143 18.42 -12.32 -30.29
C ALA A 143 17.84 -10.96 -30.75
N GLU A 144 17.39 -10.15 -29.80
CA GLU A 144 16.75 -8.85 -30.02
C GLU A 144 17.53 -7.73 -29.32
N ILE A 145 17.36 -6.50 -29.81
CA ILE A 145 17.88 -5.29 -29.18
C ILE A 145 16.67 -4.44 -28.85
N ALA A 146 16.29 -4.37 -27.57
CA ALA A 146 15.08 -3.66 -27.15
C ALA A 146 15.14 -2.15 -27.46
N TYR A 147 16.34 -1.55 -27.42
CA TYR A 147 16.54 -0.13 -27.70
C TYR A 147 17.79 0.12 -28.58
N PRO A 148 17.67 -0.04 -29.91
CA PRO A 148 18.79 0.07 -30.86
C PRO A 148 19.51 1.43 -30.82
N GLU A 149 18.76 2.50 -30.56
CA GLU A 149 19.24 3.87 -30.50
C GLU A 149 20.28 4.12 -29.39
N PHE A 150 20.16 3.45 -28.24
CA PHE A 150 21.12 3.61 -27.14
C PHE A 150 22.41 2.81 -27.36
N GLN A 151 22.33 1.64 -28.01
CA GLN A 151 23.51 0.85 -28.35
C GLN A 151 24.34 1.48 -29.47
N GLN A 152 23.69 2.07 -30.48
CA GLN A 152 24.40 2.75 -31.57
C GLN A 152 25.20 3.96 -31.07
N GLN A 153 24.68 4.71 -30.09
CA GLN A 153 25.38 5.85 -29.50
C GLN A 153 26.67 5.45 -28.77
N LEU A 154 26.69 4.31 -28.08
CA LEU A 154 27.89 3.77 -27.45
C LEU A 154 28.96 3.43 -28.50
N SER A 155 28.58 2.71 -29.56
CA SER A 155 29.50 2.32 -30.64
C SER A 155 30.01 3.49 -31.50
N ALA A 156 29.27 4.61 -31.54
CA ALA A 156 29.65 5.81 -32.29
C ALA A 156 30.50 6.79 -31.47
N SER A 157 30.66 6.55 -30.16
CA SER A 157 31.42 7.41 -29.23
C SER A 157 32.82 6.90 -28.89
N GLU A 158 33.20 5.73 -29.43
CA GLU A 158 34.57 5.17 -29.41
C GLU A 158 35.37 5.61 -30.65
#